data_AF-A0A8D0QB27-F1
#
_entry.id   AF-A0A8D0QB27-F1
#
_cell.length_a   1.000
_cell.length_b   1.000
_cell.length_c   1.000
_cell.angle_alpha   90.00
_cell.angle_beta   90.00
_cell.angle_gamma   90.00
#
_symmetry.space_group_name_H-M   'P 1'
#
loop_
_entity.id
_entity.type
_entity.pdbx_description
1 polymer ?
#
loop_
_entity_poly.entity_id
_entity_poly.type
_entity_poly.pdbx_seq_one_letter_code
_entity_poly.pdbx_strand_id
1 'polypeptide(L)'
;GLETLVLTFVNAISSGDLPCMENAVLALAEIENSAAVQKAIAHYEQQMAEKLQLPTETLKELLDLHRDVEKEAIEGFMTKSFKDVDQVFQKKLMEQLEAKLDDFCDQNMKASSDHCMTLLQDIFGPLYEDVKQGTFSKPGGFRLFIRKRQELKNKYYQAPRKGIQAEETLKKYLDSREGMDAALLQTDQSLTEKEKEIEVQWMKSESLEAANKISEEMQKKHEQLMQEKEKSFHEHMKQLAEKMEKERAQLLAEQERVLTLKFQEKERLLEQGFKKESLKLLKEMKAIQETLQDQQSAGSPHSLRMLILSSIALESVLPGVPTVVQSGVAMDNDAFSRYSSSV
;
A
#
# COMPACT_ATOMS: atom_id res chain seq x y z
N GLY A 1 19.64 19.87 -12.51
CA GLY A 1 21.10 19.91 -12.26
C GLY A 1 21.70 21.31 -12.40
N LEU A 2 22.56 21.55 -13.40
CA LEU A 2 23.33 22.80 -13.55
C LEU A 2 22.45 24.04 -13.76
N GLU A 3 21.38 23.91 -14.55
CA GLU A 3 20.41 24.98 -14.79
C GLU A 3 19.78 25.49 -13.47
N THR A 4 19.35 24.58 -12.60
CA THR A 4 18.81 24.88 -11.27
C THR A 4 19.81 25.66 -10.42
N LEU A 5 21.07 25.21 -10.38
CA LEU A 5 22.14 25.89 -9.64
C LEU A 5 22.37 27.32 -10.12
N VAL A 6 22.42 27.53 -11.45
CA VAL A 6 22.57 28.85 -12.05
C VAL A 6 21.39 29.74 -11.66
N LEU A 7 20.16 29.23 -11.78
CA LEU A 7 18.96 29.99 -11.47
C LEU A 7 18.87 30.37 -9.99
N THR A 8 19.16 29.44 -9.06
CA THR A 8 19.15 29.73 -7.62
C THR A 8 20.18 30.79 -7.25
N PHE A 9 21.41 30.71 -7.79
CA PHE A 9 22.44 31.70 -7.49
C PHE A 9 22.18 33.07 -8.12
N VAL A 10 21.73 33.12 -9.38
CA VAL A 10 21.38 34.40 -10.03
C VAL A 10 20.24 35.09 -9.30
N ASN A 11 19.23 34.35 -8.86
CA ASN A 11 18.11 34.91 -8.10
C ASN A 11 18.57 35.49 -6.76
N ALA A 12 19.41 34.78 -6.02
CA ALA A 12 19.97 35.28 -4.75
C ALA A 12 20.76 36.59 -4.96
N ILE A 13 21.63 36.64 -5.98
CA ILE A 13 22.39 37.85 -6.29
C ILE A 13 21.45 39.00 -6.67
N SER A 14 20.42 38.72 -7.46
CA SER A 14 19.46 39.72 -7.94
C SER A 14 18.53 40.25 -6.85
N SER A 15 18.25 39.45 -5.81
CA SER A 15 17.48 39.87 -4.63
C SER A 15 18.33 40.61 -3.58
N GLY A 16 19.66 40.66 -3.75
CA GLY A 16 20.59 41.23 -2.78
C GLY A 16 21.02 40.27 -1.67
N ASP A 17 20.66 38.98 -1.78
CA ASP A 17 21.05 37.92 -0.86
C ASP A 17 22.40 37.27 -1.25
N LEU A 18 23.02 36.59 -0.31
CA LEU A 18 24.26 35.83 -0.57
C LEU A 18 23.96 34.45 -1.19
N PRO A 19 24.61 34.09 -2.31
CA PRO A 19 24.54 32.74 -2.87
C PRO A 19 24.96 31.67 -1.84
N CYS A 20 24.03 30.78 -1.48
CA CYS A 20 24.28 29.71 -0.52
C CYS A 20 24.22 28.34 -1.21
N MET A 21 25.31 27.58 -1.13
CA MET A 21 25.41 26.24 -1.74
C MET A 21 24.39 25.27 -1.12
N GLU A 22 24.16 25.37 0.19
CA GLU A 22 23.19 24.52 0.88
C GLU A 22 21.76 24.75 0.36
N ASN A 23 21.37 26.02 0.20
CA ASN A 23 20.05 26.38 -0.34
C ASN A 23 19.90 25.92 -1.80
N ALA A 24 20.95 26.01 -2.60
CA ALA A 24 20.94 25.50 -3.97
C ALA A 24 20.77 23.98 -4.04
N VAL A 25 21.43 23.23 -3.14
CA VAL A 25 21.26 21.77 -3.04
C VAL A 25 19.85 21.41 -2.55
N LEU A 26 19.30 22.14 -1.59
CA LEU A 26 17.91 21.92 -1.12
C LEU A 26 16.89 22.18 -2.23
N ALA A 27 17.00 23.29 -2.96
CA ALA A 27 16.11 23.60 -4.08
C ALA A 27 16.21 22.54 -5.19
N LEU A 28 17.41 22.05 -5.47
CA LEU A 28 17.60 20.95 -6.42
C LEU A 28 16.97 19.64 -5.92
N ALA A 29 17.15 19.31 -4.63
CA ALA A 29 16.54 18.13 -4.02
C ALA A 29 15.01 18.18 -4.11
N GLU A 30 14.39 19.34 -3.85
CA GLU A 30 12.94 19.51 -3.94
C GLU A 30 12.41 19.20 -5.36
N ILE A 31 13.07 19.73 -6.39
CA ILE A 31 12.68 19.51 -7.79
C ILE A 31 12.88 18.04 -8.20
N GLU A 32 14.07 17.50 -7.94
CA GLU A 32 14.43 16.15 -8.37
C GLU A 32 13.65 15.08 -7.59
N ASN A 33 13.40 15.27 -6.29
CA ASN A 33 12.60 14.35 -5.48
C ASN A 33 11.13 14.37 -5.90
N SER A 34 10.56 15.55 -6.17
CA SER A 34 9.20 15.68 -6.71
C SER A 34 9.06 14.94 -8.04
N ALA A 35 10.01 15.14 -8.95
CA ALA A 35 10.04 14.42 -10.23
C ALA A 35 10.23 12.90 -10.05
N ALA A 36 11.03 12.48 -9.06
CA ALA A 36 11.23 11.08 -8.74
C ALA A 36 9.93 10.41 -8.25
N VAL A 37 9.14 11.08 -7.41
CA VAL A 37 7.81 10.59 -6.99
C VAL A 37 6.90 10.40 -8.20
N GLN A 38 6.79 11.43 -9.05
CA GLN A 38 5.93 11.35 -10.24
C GLN A 38 6.36 10.22 -11.18
N LYS A 39 7.66 10.03 -11.37
CA LYS A 39 8.19 8.96 -12.21
C LYS A 39 7.94 7.57 -11.63
N ALA A 40 8.04 7.42 -10.31
CA ALA A 40 7.75 6.15 -9.64
C ALA A 40 6.26 5.78 -9.74
N ILE A 41 5.36 6.74 -9.53
CA ILE A 41 3.91 6.53 -9.70
C ILE A 41 3.57 6.19 -11.15
N ALA A 42 4.11 6.94 -12.12
CA ALA A 42 3.87 6.65 -13.54
C ALA A 42 4.36 5.25 -13.94
N HIS A 43 5.52 4.81 -13.42
CA HIS A 43 6.02 3.44 -13.60
C HIS A 43 5.06 2.41 -13.01
N TYR A 44 4.60 2.63 -11.77
CA TYR A 44 3.66 1.75 -11.11
C TYR A 44 2.36 1.60 -11.89
N GLU A 45 1.74 2.72 -12.29
CA GLU A 45 0.50 2.73 -13.07
C GLU A 45 0.64 2.00 -14.40
N GLN A 46 1.73 2.26 -15.13
CA GLN A 46 1.99 1.62 -16.40
C GLN A 46 2.14 0.09 -16.24
N GLN A 47 2.98 -0.35 -15.30
CA GLN A 47 3.24 -1.77 -15.07
C GLN A 47 1.99 -2.51 -14.58
N MET A 48 1.21 -1.90 -13.68
CA MET A 48 -0.05 -2.46 -13.22
C MET A 48 -1.05 -2.56 -14.38
N ALA A 49 -1.22 -1.49 -15.17
CA ALA A 49 -2.17 -1.49 -16.29
C ALA A 49 -1.80 -2.48 -17.41
N GLU A 50 -0.51 -2.71 -17.65
CA GLU A 50 -0.05 -3.65 -18.69
C GLU A 50 -0.19 -5.11 -18.26
N LYS A 51 0.14 -5.42 -16.99
CA LYS A 51 0.22 -6.80 -16.49
C LYS A 51 -1.08 -7.30 -15.87
N LEU A 52 -1.90 -6.42 -15.28
CA LEU A 52 -3.11 -6.80 -14.57
C LEU A 52 -4.27 -7.03 -15.54
N GLN A 53 -4.85 -8.23 -15.50
CA GLN A 53 -6.05 -8.54 -16.26
C GLN A 53 -7.26 -8.61 -15.32
N LEU A 54 -8.17 -7.64 -15.47
CA LEU A 54 -9.39 -7.58 -14.67
C LEU A 54 -10.56 -8.33 -15.37
N PRO A 55 -11.44 -9.01 -14.60
CA PRO A 55 -11.27 -9.32 -13.18
C PRO A 55 -10.17 -10.39 -12.95
N THR A 56 -9.49 -10.27 -11.81
CA THR A 56 -8.57 -11.31 -11.31
C THR A 56 -9.37 -12.48 -10.75
N GLU A 57 -8.83 -13.70 -10.78
CA GLU A 57 -9.51 -14.86 -10.19
C GLU A 57 -9.60 -14.73 -8.66
N THR A 58 -8.54 -14.21 -8.02
CA THR A 58 -8.47 -14.00 -6.57
C THR A 58 -7.86 -12.66 -6.23
N LEU A 59 -8.17 -12.11 -5.05
CA LEU A 59 -7.54 -10.88 -4.57
C LEU A 59 -6.02 -11.02 -4.47
N LYS A 60 -5.54 -12.23 -4.10
CA LYS A 60 -4.12 -12.52 -3.99
C LYS A 60 -3.35 -12.30 -5.30
N GLU A 61 -3.96 -12.61 -6.45
CA GLU A 61 -3.34 -12.39 -7.76
C GLU A 61 -3.03 -10.89 -7.99
N LEU A 62 -3.97 -10.01 -7.62
CA LEU A 62 -3.78 -8.57 -7.68
C LEU A 62 -2.69 -8.11 -6.70
N LEU A 63 -2.75 -8.58 -5.45
CA LEU A 63 -1.81 -8.18 -4.39
C LEU A 63 -0.38 -8.66 -4.67
N ASP A 64 -0.20 -9.88 -5.20
CA ASP A 64 1.12 -10.40 -5.55
C ASP A 64 1.76 -9.57 -6.68
N LEU A 65 0.98 -9.18 -7.70
CA LEU A 65 1.47 -8.29 -8.76
C LEU A 65 1.77 -6.88 -8.23
N HIS A 66 0.89 -6.33 -7.40
CA HIS A 66 1.10 -5.03 -6.75
C HIS A 66 2.43 -5.00 -6.01
N ARG A 67 2.72 -6.00 -5.17
CA ARG A 67 3.95 -6.08 -4.37
C ARG A 67 5.21 -5.99 -5.23
N ASP A 68 5.24 -6.71 -6.34
CA ASP A 68 6.41 -6.75 -7.22
C ASP A 68 6.62 -5.39 -7.90
N VAL A 69 5.53 -4.77 -8.39
CA VAL A 69 5.59 -3.47 -9.08
C VAL A 69 5.85 -2.31 -8.11
N GLU A 70 5.25 -2.35 -6.93
CA GLU A 70 5.47 -1.36 -5.86
C GLU A 70 6.94 -1.33 -5.46
N LYS A 71 7.54 -2.50 -5.26
CA LYS A 71 8.97 -2.63 -4.97
C LYS A 71 9.84 -1.99 -6.06
N GLU A 72 9.56 -2.26 -7.33
CA GLU A 72 10.27 -1.63 -8.45
C GLU A 72 10.12 -0.09 -8.43
N ALA A 73 8.92 0.41 -8.13
CA ALA A 73 8.63 1.84 -8.08
C ALA A 73 9.41 2.53 -6.95
N ILE A 74 9.44 1.93 -5.75
CA ILE A 74 10.20 2.45 -4.61
C ILE A 74 11.70 2.42 -4.92
N GLU A 75 12.25 1.34 -5.46
CA GLU A 75 13.66 1.29 -5.88
C GLU A 75 13.97 2.37 -6.93
N GLY A 76 13.06 2.57 -7.88
CA GLY A 76 13.15 3.61 -8.91
C GLY A 76 13.13 5.04 -8.35
N PHE A 77 12.44 5.27 -7.22
CA PHE A 77 12.48 6.52 -6.45
C PHE A 77 13.78 6.64 -5.67
N MET A 78 14.16 5.61 -4.90
CA MET A 78 15.34 5.60 -4.03
C MET A 78 16.63 5.92 -4.80
N THR A 79 16.73 5.44 -6.04
CA THR A 79 17.88 5.70 -6.92
C THR A 79 17.99 7.13 -7.44
N LYS A 80 16.88 7.89 -7.46
CA LYS A 80 16.85 9.26 -8.01
C LYS A 80 16.66 10.34 -6.96
N SER A 81 16.10 10.01 -5.81
CA SER A 81 15.90 10.97 -4.72
C SER A 81 17.16 11.14 -3.89
N PHE A 82 17.34 12.31 -3.31
CA PHE A 82 18.43 12.64 -2.38
C PHE A 82 18.03 13.79 -1.47
N LYS A 83 18.64 13.89 -0.28
CA LYS A 83 18.35 14.95 0.70
C LYS A 83 16.85 15.15 0.95
N ASP A 84 16.11 14.03 1.08
CA ASP A 84 14.68 14.04 1.45
C ASP A 84 14.55 14.26 2.96
N VAL A 85 14.63 15.54 3.36
CA VAL A 85 14.52 15.97 4.75
C VAL A 85 13.16 15.55 5.30
N ASP A 86 13.16 14.93 6.48
CA ASP A 86 11.97 14.38 7.16
C ASP A 86 11.16 13.36 6.35
N GLN A 87 11.76 12.83 5.27
CA GLN A 87 11.18 11.80 4.40
C GLN A 87 9.83 12.23 3.79
N VAL A 88 9.65 13.52 3.53
CA VAL A 88 8.38 14.09 3.06
C VAL A 88 8.00 13.54 1.69
N PHE A 89 8.95 13.45 0.76
CA PHE A 89 8.68 12.93 -0.58
C PHE A 89 8.42 11.43 -0.57
N GLN A 90 9.14 10.72 0.29
CA GLN A 90 8.94 9.30 0.47
C GLN A 90 7.57 8.96 1.08
N LYS A 91 7.13 9.66 2.14
CA LYS A 91 5.77 9.51 2.69
C LYS A 91 4.71 9.78 1.62
N LYS A 92 4.90 10.86 0.85
CA LYS A 92 4.03 11.22 -0.27
C LYS A 92 3.99 10.15 -1.38
N LEU A 93 5.07 9.42 -1.61
CA LEU A 93 5.09 8.28 -2.54
C LEU A 93 4.26 7.12 -2.00
N MET A 94 4.45 6.76 -0.73
CA MET A 94 3.70 5.68 -0.05
C MET A 94 2.19 5.94 -0.08
N GLU A 95 1.75 7.14 0.31
CA GLU A 95 0.34 7.53 0.29
C GLU A 95 -0.27 7.41 -1.12
N GLN A 96 0.47 7.79 -2.16
CA GLN A 96 0.00 7.66 -3.54
C GLN A 96 -0.03 6.22 -4.01
N LEU A 97 0.94 5.38 -3.66
CA LEU A 97 0.94 3.95 -4.00
C LEU A 97 -0.21 3.21 -3.32
N GLU A 98 -0.48 3.51 -2.05
CA GLU A 98 -1.62 2.96 -1.31
C GLU A 98 -2.95 3.37 -1.96
N ALA A 99 -3.13 4.66 -2.27
CA ALA A 99 -4.31 5.14 -2.97
C ALA A 99 -4.51 4.45 -4.34
N LYS A 100 -3.41 4.20 -5.07
CA LYS A 100 -3.47 3.48 -6.35
C LYS A 100 -3.82 2.01 -6.17
N LEU A 101 -3.35 1.35 -5.11
CA LEU A 101 -3.78 -0.01 -4.79
C LEU A 101 -5.28 -0.06 -4.51
N ASP A 102 -5.79 0.88 -3.71
CA ASP A 102 -7.22 0.97 -3.40
C ASP A 102 -8.05 1.18 -4.69
N ASP A 103 -7.61 2.09 -5.58
CA ASP A 103 -8.23 2.30 -6.91
C ASP A 103 -8.29 1.00 -7.74
N PHE A 104 -7.19 0.22 -7.79
CA PHE A 104 -7.17 -1.05 -8.52
C PHE A 104 -8.06 -2.12 -7.88
N CYS A 105 -8.15 -2.14 -6.54
CA CYS A 105 -9.07 -3.03 -5.83
C CYS A 105 -10.53 -2.71 -6.19
N ASP A 106 -10.90 -1.44 -6.20
CA ASP A 106 -12.25 -0.99 -6.57
C ASP A 106 -12.58 -1.32 -8.03
N GLN A 107 -11.64 -1.09 -8.95
CA GLN A 107 -11.80 -1.47 -10.36
C GLN A 107 -11.98 -2.99 -10.52
N ASN A 108 -11.22 -3.80 -9.77
CA ASN A 108 -11.33 -5.25 -9.80
C ASN A 108 -12.68 -5.74 -9.25
N MET A 109 -13.15 -5.16 -8.13
CA MET A 109 -14.48 -5.46 -7.59
C MET A 109 -15.56 -5.13 -8.62
N LYS A 110 -15.49 -3.95 -9.24
CA LYS A 110 -16.45 -3.54 -10.27
C LYS A 110 -16.43 -4.48 -11.48
N ALA A 111 -15.25 -4.75 -12.04
CA ALA A 111 -15.10 -5.65 -13.19
C ALA A 111 -15.62 -7.06 -12.89
N SER A 112 -15.36 -7.57 -11.68
CA SER A 112 -15.85 -8.87 -11.23
C SER A 112 -17.38 -8.87 -11.11
N SER A 113 -17.97 -7.84 -10.50
CA SER A 113 -19.43 -7.69 -10.40
C SER A 113 -20.10 -7.60 -11.78
N ASP A 114 -19.57 -6.78 -12.68
CA ASP A 114 -20.12 -6.60 -14.04
C ASP A 114 -20.04 -7.89 -14.85
N HIS A 115 -18.91 -8.60 -14.77
CA HIS A 115 -18.73 -9.89 -15.42
C HIS A 115 -19.68 -10.96 -14.85
N CYS A 116 -19.78 -11.07 -13.53
CA CYS A 116 -20.69 -11.99 -12.86
C CYS A 116 -22.15 -11.70 -13.22
N MET A 117 -22.56 -10.44 -13.24
CA MET A 117 -23.92 -10.04 -13.61
C MET A 117 -24.25 -10.46 -15.05
N THR A 118 -23.32 -10.27 -15.98
CA THR A 118 -23.47 -10.72 -17.37
C THR A 118 -23.64 -12.24 -17.43
N LEU A 119 -22.77 -13.00 -16.76
CA LEU A 119 -22.87 -14.46 -16.70
C LEU A 119 -24.20 -14.92 -16.08
N LEU A 120 -24.67 -14.27 -15.02
CA LEU A 120 -25.94 -14.61 -14.38
C LEU A 120 -27.11 -14.34 -15.30
N GLN A 121 -27.10 -13.26 -16.08
CA GLN A 121 -28.12 -12.99 -17.08
C GLN A 121 -28.12 -14.05 -18.19
N ASP A 122 -26.96 -14.47 -18.67
CA ASP A 122 -26.85 -15.50 -19.70
C ASP A 122 -27.29 -16.88 -19.19
N ILE A 123 -26.93 -17.23 -17.95
CA ILE A 123 -27.20 -18.54 -17.35
C ILE A 123 -28.65 -18.64 -16.86
N PHE A 124 -29.14 -17.63 -16.13
CA PHE A 124 -30.46 -17.65 -15.48
C PHE A 124 -31.54 -16.89 -16.24
N GLY A 125 -31.18 -16.02 -17.20
CA GLY A 125 -32.14 -15.28 -18.01
C GLY A 125 -33.19 -16.17 -18.67
N PRO A 126 -32.79 -17.26 -19.37
CA PRO A 126 -33.75 -18.20 -19.96
C PRO A 126 -34.68 -18.85 -18.92
N LEU A 127 -34.18 -19.19 -17.72
CA LEU A 127 -35.01 -19.76 -16.66
C LEU A 127 -36.11 -18.79 -16.23
N TYR A 128 -35.76 -17.53 -15.98
CA TYR A 128 -36.74 -16.55 -15.51
C TYR A 128 -37.69 -16.09 -16.61
N GLU A 129 -37.29 -16.19 -17.88
CA GLU A 129 -38.20 -15.98 -19.00
C GLU A 129 -39.20 -17.14 -19.14
N ASP A 130 -38.76 -18.39 -18.99
CA ASP A 130 -39.64 -19.57 -18.92
C ASP A 130 -40.68 -19.42 -17.78
N VAL A 131 -40.27 -18.88 -16.63
CA VAL A 131 -41.17 -18.58 -15.49
C VAL A 131 -42.22 -17.55 -15.88
N LYS A 132 -41.84 -16.43 -16.50
CA LYS A 132 -42.80 -15.39 -16.94
C LYS A 132 -43.80 -15.90 -17.98
N GLN A 133 -43.36 -16.79 -18.87
CA GLN A 133 -44.21 -17.42 -19.89
C GLN A 133 -45.14 -18.50 -19.32
N GLY A 134 -45.06 -18.78 -18.01
CA GLY A 134 -45.91 -19.75 -17.33
C GLY A 134 -45.51 -21.21 -17.59
N THR A 135 -44.29 -21.46 -18.06
CA THR A 135 -43.79 -22.83 -18.35
C THR A 135 -43.84 -23.72 -17.11
N PHE A 136 -43.59 -23.13 -15.93
CA PHE A 136 -43.63 -23.81 -14.63
C PHE A 136 -44.97 -23.71 -13.90
N SER A 137 -46.00 -23.08 -14.48
CA SER A 137 -47.31 -22.88 -13.81
C SER A 137 -48.22 -24.12 -13.83
N LYS A 138 -47.66 -25.31 -14.09
CA LYS A 138 -48.37 -26.59 -14.08
C LYS A 138 -48.17 -27.28 -12.73
N PRO A 139 -49.08 -28.19 -12.30
CA PRO A 139 -48.89 -28.96 -11.07
C PRO A 139 -47.52 -29.66 -11.05
N GLY A 140 -46.73 -29.41 -10.02
CA GLY A 140 -45.37 -29.95 -9.83
C GLY A 140 -44.26 -29.11 -10.46
N GLY A 141 -44.60 -28.00 -11.10
CA GLY A 141 -43.66 -27.14 -11.78
C GLY A 141 -42.66 -26.44 -10.86
N PHE A 142 -43.01 -26.18 -9.60
CA PHE A 142 -42.08 -25.58 -8.63
C PHE A 142 -40.88 -26.50 -8.34
N ARG A 143 -41.11 -27.81 -8.16
CA ARG A 143 -40.03 -28.78 -7.95
C ARG A 143 -39.09 -28.87 -9.16
N LEU A 144 -39.64 -28.77 -10.37
CA LEU A 144 -38.84 -28.73 -11.60
C LEU A 144 -38.01 -27.44 -11.70
N PHE A 145 -38.60 -26.31 -11.33
CA PHE A 145 -37.93 -25.01 -11.26
C PHE A 145 -36.73 -25.05 -10.31
N ILE A 146 -36.90 -25.53 -9.07
CA ILE A 146 -35.81 -25.61 -8.08
C ILE A 146 -34.66 -26.50 -8.58
N ARG A 147 -34.97 -27.64 -9.21
CA ARG A 147 -33.95 -28.52 -9.81
C ARG A 147 -33.14 -27.79 -10.88
N LYS A 148 -33.82 -27.15 -11.84
CA LYS A 148 -33.18 -26.39 -12.93
C LYS A 148 -32.36 -25.21 -12.37
N ARG A 149 -32.87 -24.52 -11.35
CA ARG A 149 -32.15 -23.44 -10.64
C ARG A 149 -30.84 -23.94 -10.04
N GLN A 150 -30.84 -25.11 -9.39
CA GLN A 150 -29.63 -25.69 -8.80
C GLN A 150 -28.60 -26.12 -9.87
N GLU A 151 -29.06 -26.71 -10.97
CA GLU A 151 -28.19 -27.06 -12.11
C GLU A 151 -27.51 -25.81 -12.70
N LEU A 152 -28.26 -24.71 -12.83
CA LEU A 152 -27.74 -23.44 -13.32
C LEU A 152 -26.78 -22.77 -12.32
N LYS A 153 -27.01 -22.89 -11.01
CA LYS A 153 -26.04 -22.47 -9.98
C LYS A 153 -24.72 -23.23 -10.14
N ASN A 154 -24.77 -24.54 -10.33
CA ASN A 154 -23.56 -25.33 -10.57
C ASN A 154 -22.82 -24.88 -11.85
N LYS A 155 -23.58 -24.59 -12.93
CA LYS A 155 -23.01 -24.04 -14.17
C LYS A 155 -22.32 -22.68 -13.94
N TYR A 156 -22.90 -21.81 -13.12
CA TYR A 156 -22.27 -20.54 -12.74
C TYR A 156 -20.96 -20.75 -11.97
N TYR A 157 -20.94 -21.67 -11.00
CA TYR A 157 -19.71 -21.97 -10.26
C TYR A 157 -18.60 -22.56 -11.14
N GLN A 158 -18.95 -23.28 -12.20
CA GLN A 158 -18.00 -23.81 -13.18
C GLN A 158 -17.43 -22.76 -14.14
N ALA A 159 -18.04 -21.57 -14.25
CA ALA A 159 -17.53 -20.50 -15.12
C ALA A 159 -16.17 -19.97 -14.59
N PRO A 160 -15.13 -19.87 -15.42
CA PRO A 160 -13.84 -19.32 -14.99
C PRO A 160 -13.91 -17.80 -14.84
N ARG A 161 -12.94 -17.20 -14.12
CA ARG A 161 -12.70 -15.75 -14.07
C ARG A 161 -13.88 -14.89 -13.62
N LYS A 162 -14.71 -15.41 -12.73
CA LYS A 162 -15.75 -14.63 -12.05
C LYS A 162 -15.15 -13.51 -11.20
N GLY A 163 -14.04 -13.83 -10.53
CA GLY A 163 -13.33 -12.94 -9.63
C GLY A 163 -13.98 -12.80 -8.26
N ILE A 164 -13.56 -11.76 -7.54
CA ILE A 164 -13.79 -11.59 -6.11
C ILE A 164 -15.23 -11.23 -5.70
N GLN A 165 -16.14 -10.97 -6.63
CA GLN A 165 -17.54 -10.62 -6.36
C GLN A 165 -18.52 -11.77 -6.65
N ALA A 166 -18.03 -12.97 -6.98
CA ALA A 166 -18.85 -14.08 -7.46
C ALA A 166 -20.06 -14.45 -6.56
N GLU A 167 -19.84 -14.65 -5.27
CA GLU A 167 -20.90 -15.04 -4.32
C GLU A 167 -21.86 -13.88 -4.04
N GLU A 168 -21.32 -12.67 -3.86
CA GLU A 168 -22.11 -11.46 -3.57
C GLU A 168 -23.06 -11.10 -4.71
N THR A 169 -22.56 -11.12 -5.96
CA THR A 169 -23.37 -10.84 -7.14
C THR A 169 -24.43 -11.91 -7.37
N LEU A 170 -24.10 -13.20 -7.18
CA LEU A 170 -25.07 -14.30 -7.28
C LEU A 170 -26.20 -14.14 -6.26
N LYS A 171 -25.87 -13.87 -5.00
CA LYS A 171 -26.88 -13.65 -3.95
C LYS A 171 -27.79 -12.48 -4.29
N LYS A 172 -27.23 -11.31 -4.62
CA LYS A 172 -28.00 -10.12 -5.01
C LYS A 172 -28.95 -10.40 -6.17
N TYR A 173 -28.48 -11.16 -7.17
CA TYR A 173 -29.31 -11.57 -8.30
C TYR A 173 -30.47 -12.45 -7.86
N LEU A 174 -30.21 -13.50 -7.08
CA LEU A 174 -31.26 -14.43 -6.62
C LEU A 174 -32.27 -13.73 -5.69
N ASP A 175 -31.81 -12.87 -4.77
CA ASP A 175 -32.68 -12.08 -3.90
C ASP A 175 -33.63 -11.18 -4.73
N SER A 176 -33.14 -10.59 -5.82
CA SER A 176 -33.98 -9.77 -6.72
C SER A 176 -35.07 -10.57 -7.44
N ARG A 177 -34.98 -11.90 -7.43
CA ARG A 177 -35.94 -12.83 -8.06
C ARG A 177 -36.85 -13.52 -7.05
N GLU A 178 -36.64 -13.33 -5.75
CA GLU A 178 -37.38 -14.00 -4.67
C GLU A 178 -38.90 -13.86 -4.83
N GLY A 179 -39.39 -12.70 -5.29
CA GLY A 179 -40.81 -12.49 -5.55
C GLY A 179 -41.40 -13.38 -6.64
N MET A 180 -40.64 -13.68 -7.70
CA MET A 180 -41.06 -14.62 -8.76
C MET A 180 -41.09 -16.05 -8.24
N ASP A 181 -40.06 -16.43 -7.48
CA ASP A 181 -39.93 -17.75 -6.87
C ASP A 181 -41.08 -18.01 -5.88
N ALA A 182 -41.40 -17.01 -5.04
CA ALA A 182 -42.51 -17.07 -4.09
C ALA A 182 -43.88 -17.18 -4.79
N ALA A 183 -44.13 -16.41 -5.84
CA ALA A 183 -45.36 -16.49 -6.61
C ALA A 183 -45.55 -17.86 -7.27
N LEU A 184 -44.46 -18.44 -7.79
CA LEU A 184 -44.47 -19.78 -8.39
C LEU A 184 -44.79 -20.86 -7.34
N LEU A 185 -44.16 -20.80 -6.16
CA LEU A 185 -44.43 -21.72 -5.06
C LEU A 185 -45.90 -21.68 -4.63
N GLN A 186 -46.46 -20.47 -4.50
CA GLN A 186 -47.85 -20.30 -4.07
C GLN A 186 -48.85 -20.85 -5.09
N THR A 187 -48.55 -20.70 -6.39
CA THR A 187 -49.44 -21.13 -7.48
C THR A 187 -49.43 -22.65 -7.71
N ASP A 188 -48.41 -23.38 -7.26
CA ASP A 188 -48.33 -24.82 -7.44
C ASP A 188 -49.36 -25.56 -6.52
N GLN A 189 -50.37 -26.17 -7.15
CA GLN A 189 -51.44 -26.89 -6.47
C GLN A 189 -51.06 -28.34 -6.12
N SER A 190 -49.93 -28.84 -6.61
CA SER A 190 -49.46 -30.20 -6.29
C SER A 190 -48.82 -30.31 -4.90
N LEU A 191 -48.44 -29.17 -4.31
CA LEU A 191 -47.79 -29.08 -3.01
C LEU A 191 -48.82 -28.77 -1.93
N THR A 192 -48.75 -29.52 -0.83
CA THR A 192 -49.50 -29.22 0.40
C THR A 192 -48.94 -27.98 1.09
N GLU A 193 -49.73 -27.33 1.96
CA GLU A 193 -49.27 -26.15 2.70
C GLU A 193 -48.01 -26.46 3.53
N LYS A 194 -47.96 -27.64 4.16
CA LYS A 194 -46.78 -28.10 4.90
C LYS A 194 -45.55 -28.24 4.01
N GLU A 195 -45.70 -28.75 2.78
CA GLU A 195 -44.58 -28.82 1.84
C GLU A 195 -44.13 -27.44 1.40
N LYS A 196 -45.06 -26.50 1.17
CA LYS A 196 -44.72 -25.10 0.85
C LYS A 196 -43.96 -24.43 1.99
N GLU A 197 -44.38 -24.64 3.24
CA GLU A 197 -43.65 -24.16 4.42
C GLU A 197 -42.22 -24.71 4.50
N ILE A 198 -42.04 -26.00 4.22
CA ILE A 198 -40.71 -26.64 4.19
C ILE A 198 -39.82 -26.00 3.11
N GLU A 199 -40.35 -25.76 1.90
CA GLU A 199 -39.60 -25.11 0.82
C GLU A 199 -39.21 -23.67 1.18
N VAL A 200 -40.11 -22.91 1.81
CA VAL A 200 -39.80 -21.56 2.32
C VAL A 200 -38.68 -21.60 3.36
N GLN A 201 -38.72 -22.55 4.31
CA GLN A 201 -37.66 -22.70 5.30
C GLN A 201 -36.33 -23.08 4.67
N TRP A 202 -36.34 -23.99 3.70
CA TRP A 202 -35.14 -24.40 2.99
C TRP A 202 -34.50 -23.24 2.22
N MET A 203 -35.28 -22.44 1.49
CA MET A 203 -34.78 -21.24 0.79
C MET A 203 -34.19 -20.20 1.76
N LYS A 204 -34.82 -20.00 2.93
CA LYS A 204 -34.27 -19.12 3.97
C LYS A 204 -32.94 -19.64 4.51
N SER A 205 -32.83 -20.94 4.74
CA SER A 205 -31.56 -21.56 5.18
C SER A 205 -30.47 -21.41 4.12
N GLU A 206 -30.79 -21.62 2.84
CA GLU A 206 -29.86 -21.46 1.72
C GLU A 206 -29.37 -20.00 1.61
N SER A 207 -30.27 -19.02 1.73
CA SER A 207 -29.90 -17.59 1.72
C SER A 207 -29.02 -17.20 2.90
N LEU A 208 -29.29 -17.75 4.09
CA LEU A 208 -28.45 -17.53 5.28
C LEU A 208 -27.06 -18.15 5.12
N GLU A 209 -26.96 -19.37 4.58
CA GLU A 209 -25.67 -20.00 4.29
C GLU A 209 -24.85 -19.18 3.28
N ALA A 210 -25.50 -18.66 2.23
CA ALA A 210 -24.85 -17.76 1.26
C ALA A 210 -24.38 -16.45 1.92
N ALA A 211 -25.18 -15.86 2.81
CA ALA A 211 -24.80 -14.65 3.55
C ALA A 211 -23.57 -14.90 4.44
N ASN A 212 -23.51 -16.05 5.12
CA ASN A 212 -22.36 -16.44 5.94
C ASN A 212 -21.09 -16.60 5.08
N LYS A 213 -21.18 -17.28 3.94
CA LYS A 213 -20.05 -17.43 3.00
C LYS A 213 -19.53 -16.08 2.50
N ILE A 214 -20.42 -15.16 2.13
CA ILE A 214 -20.03 -13.81 1.71
C ILE A 214 -19.33 -13.09 2.86
N SER A 215 -19.85 -13.19 4.09
CA SER A 215 -19.22 -12.56 5.26
C SER A 215 -17.81 -13.11 5.51
N GLU A 216 -17.61 -14.42 5.42
CA GLU A 216 -16.31 -15.07 5.55
C GLU A 216 -15.34 -14.60 4.45
N GLU A 217 -15.79 -14.53 3.20
CA GLU A 217 -14.98 -14.02 2.10
C GLU A 217 -14.59 -12.55 2.28
N MET A 218 -15.52 -11.70 2.73
CA MET A 218 -15.26 -10.29 2.99
C MET A 218 -14.22 -10.11 4.10
N GLN A 219 -14.34 -10.88 5.18
CA GLN A 219 -13.34 -10.89 6.26
C GLN A 219 -11.97 -11.32 5.75
N LYS A 220 -11.91 -12.40 4.96
CA LYS A 220 -10.65 -12.89 4.37
C LYS A 220 -10.03 -11.88 3.41
N LYS A 221 -10.82 -11.21 2.57
CA LYS A 221 -10.34 -10.15 1.65
C LYS A 221 -9.78 -8.96 2.44
N HIS A 222 -10.48 -8.52 3.48
CA HIS A 222 -10.02 -7.45 4.36
C HIS A 222 -8.70 -7.82 5.05
N GLU A 223 -8.59 -9.03 5.61
CA GLU A 223 -7.36 -9.52 6.24
C GLU A 223 -6.19 -9.57 5.25
N GLN A 224 -6.42 -10.08 4.02
CA GLN A 224 -5.40 -10.10 2.97
C GLN A 224 -4.90 -8.70 2.61
N LEU A 225 -5.80 -7.73 2.46
CA LEU A 225 -5.43 -6.36 2.16
C LEU A 225 -4.62 -5.73 3.30
N MET A 226 -5.04 -5.92 4.55
CA MET A 226 -4.30 -5.42 5.72
C MET A 226 -2.91 -6.03 5.84
N GLN A 227 -2.78 -7.34 5.62
CA GLN A 227 -1.48 -8.01 5.61
C GLN A 227 -0.57 -7.50 4.49
N GLU A 228 -1.11 -7.15 3.33
CA GLU A 228 -0.30 -6.61 2.24
C GLU A 228 0.17 -5.19 2.54
N LYS A 229 -0.71 -4.32 3.06
CA LYS A 229 -0.34 -2.97 3.51
C LYS A 229 0.77 -3.02 4.57
N GLU A 230 0.70 -3.96 5.52
CA GLU A 230 1.74 -4.14 6.54
C GLU A 230 3.09 -4.62 5.94
N LYS A 231 3.06 -5.53 4.97
CA LYS A 231 4.27 -6.02 4.28
C LYS A 231 4.92 -4.94 3.42
N SER A 232 4.12 -4.21 2.64
CA SER A 232 4.56 -3.05 1.84
C SER A 232 5.26 -2.05 2.75
N PHE A 233 4.62 -1.68 3.86
CA PHE A 233 5.20 -0.78 4.85
C PHE A 233 6.56 -1.30 5.35
N HIS A 234 6.64 -2.57 5.77
CA HIS A 234 7.90 -3.16 6.24
C HIS A 234 9.02 -3.16 5.18
N GLU A 235 8.73 -3.55 3.94
CA GLU A 235 9.73 -3.57 2.86
C GLU A 235 10.20 -2.15 2.52
N HIS A 236 9.28 -1.19 2.49
CA HIS A 236 9.63 0.22 2.28
C HIS A 236 10.54 0.75 3.39
N MET A 237 10.25 0.43 4.67
CA MET A 237 11.09 0.82 5.79
C MET A 237 12.48 0.19 5.71
N LYS A 238 12.59 -1.04 5.22
CA LYS A 238 13.87 -1.70 4.98
C LYS A 238 14.68 -1.01 3.88
N GLN A 239 14.06 -0.70 2.74
CA GLN A 239 14.73 0.01 1.64
C GLN A 239 15.19 1.42 2.05
N LEU A 240 14.40 2.11 2.88
CA LEU A 240 14.80 3.39 3.48
C LEU A 240 16.04 3.25 4.36
N ALA A 241 16.05 2.27 5.26
CA ALA A 241 17.16 2.04 6.17
C ALA A 241 18.46 1.76 5.38
N GLU A 242 18.39 0.90 4.37
CA GLU A 242 19.52 0.59 3.48
C GLU A 242 20.03 1.84 2.74
N LYS A 243 19.13 2.70 2.26
CA LYS A 243 19.50 3.96 1.61
C LYS A 243 20.20 4.92 2.58
N MET A 244 19.65 5.14 3.77
CA MET A 244 20.24 6.05 4.76
C MET A 244 21.62 5.57 5.22
N GLU A 245 21.81 4.25 5.37
CA GLU A 245 23.12 3.68 5.69
C GLU A 245 24.14 3.97 4.59
N LYS A 246 23.74 3.79 3.32
CA LYS A 246 24.59 4.09 2.17
C LYS A 246 24.94 5.57 2.05
N GLU A 247 23.96 6.46 2.19
CA GLU A 247 24.18 7.92 2.14
C GLU A 247 25.08 8.38 3.29
N ARG A 248 24.90 7.81 4.49
CA ARG A 248 25.76 8.07 5.63
C ARG A 248 27.20 7.63 5.37
N ALA A 249 27.42 6.42 4.83
CA ALA A 249 28.76 5.95 4.49
C ALA A 249 29.43 6.86 3.45
N GLN A 250 28.69 7.33 2.45
CA GLN A 250 29.18 8.29 1.45
C GLN A 250 29.54 9.64 2.08
N LEU A 251 28.71 10.15 3.00
CA LEU A 251 28.99 11.40 3.71
C LEU A 251 30.27 11.32 4.54
N LEU A 252 30.46 10.22 5.28
CA LEU A 252 31.68 9.99 6.07
C LEU A 252 32.92 9.94 5.17
N ALA A 253 32.85 9.20 4.06
CA ALA A 253 33.96 9.12 3.10
C ALA A 253 34.31 10.50 2.49
N GLU A 254 33.31 11.34 2.20
CA GLU A 254 33.54 12.68 1.68
C GLU A 254 34.16 13.60 2.74
N GLN A 255 33.73 13.51 4.00
CA GLN A 255 34.34 14.26 5.10
C GLN A 255 35.80 13.84 5.35
N GLU A 256 36.11 12.55 5.30
CA GLU A 256 37.48 12.03 5.38
C GLU A 256 38.37 12.52 4.23
N ARG A 257 37.82 12.58 3.01
CA ARG A 257 38.49 13.15 1.84
C ARG A 257 38.79 14.63 2.04
N VAL A 258 37.83 15.40 2.53
CA VAL A 258 38.00 16.83 2.84
C VAL A 258 39.08 17.03 3.91
N LEU A 259 39.09 16.22 4.97
CA LEU A 259 40.14 16.26 5.99
C LEU A 259 41.52 16.00 5.39
N THR A 260 41.65 14.98 4.54
CA THR A 260 42.91 14.63 3.88
C THR A 260 43.47 15.79 3.05
N LEU A 261 42.60 16.46 2.27
CA LEU A 261 42.98 17.64 1.49
C LEU A 261 43.39 18.81 2.40
N LYS A 262 42.67 19.04 3.51
CA LYS A 262 43.05 20.07 4.48
C LYS A 262 44.39 19.77 5.16
N PHE A 263 44.71 18.50 5.43
CA PHE A 263 46.04 18.10 5.95
C PHE A 263 47.17 18.48 4.98
N GLN A 264 47.02 18.12 3.70
CA GLN A 264 48.01 18.43 2.66
C GLN A 264 48.21 19.95 2.51
N GLU A 265 47.13 20.72 2.48
CA GLU A 265 47.22 22.17 2.38
C GLU A 265 47.87 22.80 3.63
N LYS A 266 47.62 22.24 4.82
CA LYS A 266 48.27 22.68 6.06
C LYS A 266 49.78 22.51 5.99
N GLU A 267 50.26 21.38 5.48
CA GLU A 267 51.69 21.10 5.32
C GLU A 267 52.33 22.09 4.35
N ARG A 268 51.68 22.32 3.19
CA ARG A 268 52.11 23.30 2.19
C ARG A 268 52.23 24.72 2.76
N LEU A 269 51.25 25.16 3.56
CA LEU A 269 51.27 26.49 4.19
C LEU A 269 52.40 26.61 5.22
N LEU A 270 52.73 25.55 5.94
CA LEU A 270 53.85 25.54 6.90
C LEU A 270 55.20 25.65 6.18
N GLU A 271 55.39 24.91 5.09
CA GLU A 271 56.61 24.98 4.26
C GLU A 271 56.83 26.39 3.69
N GLN A 272 55.75 27.06 3.30
CA GLN A 272 55.77 28.42 2.79
C GLN A 272 55.87 29.51 3.89
N GLY A 273 55.87 29.13 5.18
CA GLY A 273 56.01 30.05 6.30
C GLY A 273 54.71 30.73 6.78
N PHE A 274 53.56 30.40 6.21
CA PHE A 274 52.23 30.95 6.55
C PHE A 274 51.65 30.32 7.83
N LYS A 275 52.29 30.57 8.97
CA LYS A 275 51.93 29.97 10.28
C LYS A 275 50.51 30.33 10.75
N LYS A 276 50.04 31.56 10.46
CA LYS A 276 48.72 32.04 10.93
C LYS A 276 47.57 31.34 10.18
N GLU A 277 47.74 31.14 8.88
CA GLU A 277 46.81 30.46 7.99
C GLU A 277 46.75 28.97 8.32
N SER A 278 47.90 28.34 8.57
CA SER A 278 47.99 26.95 9.05
C SER A 278 47.23 26.73 10.36
N LEU A 279 47.32 27.67 11.31
CA LEU A 279 46.55 27.62 12.57
C LEU A 279 45.04 27.76 12.37
N LYS A 280 44.58 28.56 11.41
CA LYS A 280 43.15 28.65 11.06
C LYS A 280 42.65 27.32 10.50
N LEU A 281 43.41 26.73 9.58
CA LEU A 281 43.05 25.45 8.96
C LEU A 281 42.99 24.32 9.99
N LEU A 282 43.89 24.32 10.98
CA LEU A 282 43.87 23.36 12.09
C LEU A 282 42.58 23.47 12.94
N LYS A 283 42.06 24.68 13.14
CA LYS A 283 40.76 24.87 13.84
C LYS A 283 39.60 24.30 13.03
N GLU A 284 39.58 24.53 11.71
CA GLU A 284 38.56 23.98 10.82
C GLU A 284 38.59 22.43 10.80
N MET A 285 39.79 21.85 10.76
CA MET A 285 39.96 20.39 10.82
C MET A 285 39.46 19.80 12.13
N LYS A 286 39.73 20.47 13.26
CA LYS A 286 39.23 20.06 14.57
C LYS A 286 37.71 20.05 14.61
N ALA A 287 37.06 21.08 14.06
CA ALA A 287 35.60 21.14 13.98
C ALA A 287 35.01 20.00 13.12
N ILE A 288 35.66 19.66 11.99
CA ILE A 288 35.23 18.53 11.15
C ILE A 288 35.44 17.19 11.86
N GLN A 289 36.55 17.02 12.59
CA GLN A 289 36.81 15.82 13.39
C GLN A 289 35.81 15.65 14.55
N GLU A 290 35.44 16.73 15.23
CA GLU A 290 34.39 16.73 16.25
C GLU A 290 33.05 16.30 15.63
N THR A 291 32.69 16.85 14.47
CA THR A 291 31.48 16.46 13.73
C THR A 291 31.48 14.98 13.34
N LEU A 292 32.62 14.44 12.89
CA LEU A 292 32.78 13.02 12.56
C LEU A 292 32.59 12.12 13.79
N GLN A 293 33.16 12.49 14.93
CA GLN A 293 33.01 11.74 16.19
C GLN A 293 31.57 11.75 16.70
N ASP A 294 30.89 12.88 16.60
CA ASP A 294 29.47 13.00 16.95
C ASP A 294 28.59 12.15 16.04
N GLN A 295 28.86 12.17 14.72
CA GLN A 295 28.13 11.36 13.76
C GLN A 295 28.37 9.86 13.99
N GLN A 296 29.59 9.44 14.34
CA GLN A 296 29.93 8.05 14.65
C GLN A 296 29.29 7.57 15.98
N SER A 297 29.22 8.43 17.00
CA SER A 297 28.67 8.09 18.32
C SER A 297 27.14 8.09 18.39
N ALA A 298 26.47 8.96 17.64
CA ALA A 298 25.01 9.00 17.53
C ALA A 298 24.39 7.85 16.70
N GLY A 299 25.22 6.96 16.13
CA GLY A 299 24.81 6.01 15.11
C GLY A 299 25.08 4.54 15.41
N SER A 300 24.65 4.03 16.57
CA SER A 300 24.41 2.59 16.66
C SER A 300 23.34 2.21 15.62
N PRO A 301 23.57 1.22 14.73
CA PRO A 301 22.57 0.72 13.79
C PRO A 301 21.26 0.30 14.49
N HIS A 302 21.36 -0.07 15.78
CA HIS A 302 20.24 -0.42 16.63
C HIS A 302 19.38 0.81 17.01
N SER A 303 19.99 1.99 17.19
CA SER A 303 19.31 3.21 17.62
C SER A 303 18.47 3.86 16.52
N LEU A 304 18.98 3.91 15.29
CA LEU A 304 18.21 4.43 14.14
C LEU A 304 17.06 3.49 13.77
N ARG A 305 17.31 2.18 13.77
CA ARG A 305 16.28 1.18 13.51
C ARG A 305 15.17 1.21 14.59
N MET A 306 15.54 1.39 15.86
CA MET A 306 14.58 1.55 16.96
C MET A 306 13.81 2.88 16.90
N LEU A 307 14.46 4.00 16.57
CA LEU A 307 13.79 5.31 16.43
C LEU A 307 12.75 5.27 15.31
N ILE A 308 13.13 4.75 14.15
CA ILE A 308 12.26 4.61 12.99
C ILE A 308 11.05 3.69 13.28
N LEU A 309 11.28 2.57 13.96
CA LEU A 309 10.19 1.65 14.37
C LEU A 309 9.30 2.27 15.46
N SER A 310 9.87 3.03 16.39
CA SER A 310 9.14 3.63 17.51
C SER A 310 8.28 4.84 17.12
N SER A 311 8.75 5.68 16.19
CA SER A 311 8.03 6.89 15.79
C SER A 311 6.77 6.59 14.98
N ILE A 312 6.72 5.46 14.27
CA ILE A 312 5.56 5.11 13.42
C ILE A 312 4.57 4.19 14.15
N ALA A 313 5.03 3.33 15.07
CA ALA A 313 4.13 2.56 15.94
C ALA A 313 3.23 3.45 16.83
N LEU A 314 3.62 4.70 17.06
CA LEU A 314 2.83 5.71 17.77
C LEU A 314 1.72 6.34 16.92
N GLU A 315 1.79 6.28 15.58
CA GLU A 315 0.78 6.85 14.68
C GLU A 315 -0.21 5.81 14.13
N SER A 316 0.07 4.52 14.22
CA SER A 316 -0.82 3.43 13.78
C SER A 316 -1.90 3.03 14.81
N VAL A 317 -2.06 3.77 15.91
CA VAL A 317 -3.22 3.57 16.82
C VAL A 317 -4.42 4.34 16.26
N LEU A 318 -5.10 3.74 15.29
CA LEU A 318 -6.41 4.22 14.86
C LEU A 318 -7.46 4.07 15.99
N PRO A 319 -8.35 5.05 16.19
CA PRO A 319 -9.35 5.02 17.25
C PRO A 319 -10.47 4.04 16.88
N GLY A 320 -10.69 2.99 17.68
CA GLY A 320 -11.91 2.18 17.53
C GLY A 320 -11.91 0.71 17.95
N VAL A 321 -10.80 0.13 18.43
CA VAL A 321 -10.81 -1.27 18.90
C VAL A 321 -10.74 -1.33 20.43
N PRO A 322 -11.69 -1.98 21.13
CA PRO A 322 -11.62 -2.13 22.59
C PRO A 322 -10.48 -3.08 22.95
N THR A 323 -9.54 -2.59 23.76
CA THR A 323 -8.42 -3.35 24.30
C THR A 323 -8.93 -4.45 25.22
N VAL A 324 -8.74 -5.72 24.83
CA VAL A 324 -8.92 -6.87 25.73
C VAL A 324 -7.71 -7.80 25.62
N VAL A 325 -6.97 -7.84 26.73
CA VAL A 325 -6.00 -8.83 27.22
C VAL A 325 -4.52 -8.61 26.88
N GLN A 326 -3.88 -8.03 27.90
CA GLN A 326 -2.48 -8.18 28.31
C GLN A 326 -1.98 -9.63 28.22
N SER A 327 -0.80 -9.83 27.64
CA SER A 327 0.36 -10.35 28.39
C SER A 327 1.60 -10.43 27.49
N GLY A 328 2.69 -9.81 27.94
CA GLY A 328 4.02 -10.28 27.57
C GLY A 328 4.87 -9.42 26.64
N VAL A 329 5.06 -8.12 26.92
CA VAL A 329 6.40 -7.50 26.80
C VAL A 329 6.50 -6.39 27.85
N ALA A 330 7.09 -6.70 29.00
CA ALA A 330 7.64 -5.67 29.87
C ALA A 330 8.98 -5.24 29.26
N MET A 331 9.05 -4.05 28.67
CA MET A 331 10.34 -3.37 28.47
C MET A 331 10.42 -2.24 29.50
N ASP A 332 11.47 -2.33 30.32
CA ASP A 332 11.82 -1.35 31.35
C ASP A 332 11.87 0.08 30.79
N ASN A 333 10.99 0.92 31.31
CA ASN A 333 10.91 2.35 31.04
C ASN A 333 12.05 3.17 31.70
N ASP A 334 13.05 2.52 32.28
CA ASP A 334 14.07 3.16 33.12
C ASP A 334 15.30 3.66 32.32
N ALA A 335 15.36 3.38 31.02
CA ALA A 335 16.44 3.84 30.14
C ALA A 335 16.24 5.28 29.63
N PHE A 336 15.01 5.79 29.55
CA PHE A 336 14.72 7.13 29.01
C PHE A 336 15.00 8.25 30.02
N SER A 337 14.93 7.97 31.32
CA SER A 337 15.15 8.97 32.38
C SER A 337 16.62 9.38 32.53
N ARG A 338 17.58 8.52 32.16
CA ARG A 338 19.01 8.80 32.34
C ARG A 338 19.63 9.68 31.25
N TYR A 339 18.95 9.91 30.13
CA TYR A 339 19.47 10.73 29.02
C TYR A 339 19.09 12.22 29.13
N SER A 340 18.13 12.57 30.00
CA SER A 340 17.63 13.94 30.17
C SER A 340 18.39 14.76 31.23
N SER A 341 19.27 14.14 32.03
CA SER A 341 19.94 14.81 33.17
C SER A 341 21.40 15.19 32.96
N SER A 342 21.89 15.24 31.72
CA SER A 342 23.22 15.76 31.42
C SER A 342 23.24 16.51 30.09
N VAL A 343 22.67 17.71 30.09
CA VAL A 343 23.02 18.82 29.19
C VAL A 343 23.53 19.96 30.07
#